data_AF-A0A6J5KGV4-F1
#
_entry.id   AF-A0A6J5KGV4-F1
#
_cell.length_a   1.000
_cell.length_b   1.000
_cell.length_c   1.000
_cell.angle_alpha   90.00
_cell.angle_beta   90.00
_cell.angle_gamma   90.00
#
_symmetry.space_group_name_H-M   'P 1'
#
loop_
_entity.id
_entity.type
_entity.pdbx_description
1 polymer ?
#
loop_
_entity_poly.entity_id
_entity_poly.type
_entity_poly.pdbx_seq_one_letter_code
_entity_poly.pdbx_strand_id
1 'polypeptide(L)' 'MVLFDTLREQMDSVRLPLLAVTITAAAQVNTPLFLILHWHAFRRATPLVLPDVDIPPRPVPARPSSRCAVAQF' A
#
# COMPACT_ATOMS: atom_id res chain seq x y z
N MET A 1 -20.60 1.50 6.13
CA MET A 1 -20.42 0.63 4.95
C MET A 1 -19.26 -0.28 5.31
N VAL A 2 -19.52 -1.53 5.73
CA VAL A 2 -18.59 -2.35 6.54
C VAL A 2 -17.17 -2.43 5.97
N LEU A 3 -17.00 -2.61 4.66
CA LEU A 3 -15.68 -2.72 4.05
C LEU A 3 -14.80 -1.47 4.24
N PHE A 4 -15.34 -0.28 4.02
CA PHE A 4 -14.57 0.95 4.15
C PHE A 4 -14.20 1.23 5.61
N ASP A 5 -15.11 0.89 6.52
CA ASP A 5 -14.89 1.00 7.96
C ASP A 5 -13.74 0.05 8.39
N THR A 6 -13.76 -1.21 7.95
CA THR A 6 -12.67 -2.17 8.18
C THR A 6 -11.34 -1.75 7.53
N LEU A 7 -11.37 -1.20 6.31
CA LEU A 7 -10.16 -0.69 5.66
C LEU A 7 -9.53 0.45 6.46
N ARG A 8 -10.36 1.36 6.98
CA ARG A 8 -9.90 2.47 7.81
C ARG A 8 -9.27 1.96 9.11
N GLU A 9 -9.91 1.01 9.79
CA GLU A 9 -9.35 0.37 10.98
C GLU A 9 -8.00 -0.30 10.70
N GLN A 10 -7.86 -0.96 9.55
CA GLN A 10 -6.58 -1.55 9.14
C GLN A 10 -5.52 -0.50 8.80
N MET A 11 -5.88 0.61 8.15
CA MET A 11 -4.95 1.71 7.89
C MET A 11 -4.42 2.32 9.19
N ASP A 12 -5.30 2.52 10.17
CA ASP A 12 -4.95 3.04 11.49
C ASP A 12 -4.06 2.06 12.27
N SER A 13 -4.29 0.75 12.10
CA SER A 13 -3.53 -0.31 12.77
C SER A 13 -2.15 -0.55 12.15
N VAL A 14 -2.05 -0.61 10.81
CA VAL A 14 -0.82 -0.97 10.09
C VAL A 14 0.16 0.21 10.04
N ARG A 15 -0.34 1.45 10.04
CA ARG A 15 0.47 2.69 10.06
C ARG A 15 1.52 2.80 8.94
N LEU A 16 1.32 2.07 7.85
CA LEU A 16 2.09 2.17 6.62
C LEU A 16 1.18 2.72 5.50
N PRO A 17 1.73 3.42 4.50
CA PRO A 17 0.97 3.78 3.31
C PRO A 17 0.44 2.55 2.57
N LEU A 18 -0.87 2.51 2.33
CA LEU A 18 -1.51 1.56 1.41
C LEU A 18 -1.24 2.03 -0.03
N LEU A 19 -0.45 1.27 -0.79
CA LEU A 19 -0.01 1.69 -2.12
C LEU A 19 -0.87 1.10 -3.24
N ALA A 20 -1.29 -0.16 -3.09
CA ALA A 20 -2.09 -0.83 -4.09
C ALA A 20 -3.16 -1.69 -3.43
N VAL A 21 -4.29 -1.77 -4.13
CA VAL A 21 -5.42 -2.62 -3.78
C VAL A 21 -5.72 -3.48 -4.99
N THR A 22 -5.71 -4.79 -4.81
CA THR A 22 -6.02 -5.74 -5.88
C THR A 22 -7.25 -6.54 -5.49
N ILE A 23 -8.19 -6.69 -6.40
CA ILE A 23 -9.32 -7.61 -6.28
C ILE A 23 -9.15 -8.69 -7.35
N THR A 24 -9.23 -9.95 -6.94
CA THR A 24 -9.15 -11.09 -7.85
C THR A 24 -10.19 -12.16 -7.50
N ALA A 25 -10.52 -13.00 -8.48
CA ALA A 25 -11.43 -14.13 -8.35
C ALA A 25 -10.94 -15.25 -9.26
N ALA A 26 -11.09 -16.51 -8.85
CA ALA A 26 -10.87 -17.61 -9.77
C ALA A 26 -11.98 -17.64 -10.85
N ALA A 27 -11.63 -18.09 -12.06
CA ALA A 27 -12.56 -18.23 -13.18
C ALA A 27 -13.52 -19.43 -13.02
N GLN A 28 -14.28 -19.46 -11.93
CA GLN A 28 -15.22 -20.52 -11.59
C GLN A 28 -16.50 -19.91 -10.97
N VAL A 29 -17.64 -20.54 -11.27
CA VAL A 29 -18.95 -20.11 -10.77
C VAL A 29 -18.96 -20.16 -9.23
N ASN A 30 -19.57 -19.15 -8.61
CA ASN A 30 -19.71 -19.02 -7.15
C ASN A 30 -18.38 -18.93 -6.37
N THR A 31 -17.33 -18.42 -7.00
CA THR A 31 -16.05 -18.15 -6.30
C THR A 31 -16.12 -16.83 -5.54
N PRO A 32 -15.69 -16.77 -4.26
CA PRO A 32 -15.59 -15.51 -3.52
C PRO A 32 -14.52 -14.58 -4.11
N LEU A 33 -14.72 -13.27 -3.95
CA LEU A 33 -13.72 -12.27 -4.28
C LEU A 33 -12.63 -12.21 -3.20
N PHE A 34 -11.38 -12.14 -3.63
CA PHE A 34 -10.23 -11.90 -2.76
C PHE A 34 -9.78 -10.45 -2.87
N LEU A 35 -9.72 -9.76 -1.73
CA LEU A 35 -9.17 -8.41 -1.61
C LEU A 35 -7.76 -8.49 -1.01
N ILE A 36 -6.77 -7.96 -1.73
CA ILE A 36 -5.36 -7.93 -1.32
C ILE A 36 -4.91 -6.47 -1.16
N LEU A 37 -4.42 -6.15 0.03
CA LEU A 37 -3.94 -4.81 0.41
C LEU A 37 -2.40 -4.80 0.45
N HIS A 38 -1.78 -3.96 -0.38
CA HIS A 38 -0.34 -3.89 -0.51
C HIS A 38 0.20 -2.65 0.21
N TRP A 39 0.88 -2.90 1.33
CA TRP A 39 1.52 -1.88 2.16
C TRP A 39 3.00 -1.77 1.82
N HIS A 40 3.55 -0.56 1.86
CA HIS A 40 4.99 -0.35 1.69
C HIS A 40 5.59 0.42 2.87
N ALA A 41 6.71 -0.08 3.39
CA ALA A 41 7.51 0.60 4.40
C ALA A 41 8.71 1.37 3.80
N PHE A 42 8.74 1.61 2.48
CA PHE A 42 9.85 2.32 1.85
C PHE A 42 9.87 3.78 2.28
N ARG A 43 10.81 4.10 3.16
CA ARG A 43 11.10 5.46 3.59
C ARG A 43 12.48 5.85 3.05
N ARG A 44 12.55 6.97 2.34
CA ARG A 44 13.81 7.62 1.97
C ARG A 44 14.37 8.29 3.21
N ALA A 45 15.45 7.74 3.74
CA ALA A 45 16.35 8.47 4.62
C ALA A 45 17.22 9.38 3.75
N THR A 46 17.31 10.67 4.11
CA THR A 46 18.27 11.56 3.46
C THR A 46 19.61 11.33 4.19
N PRO A 47 20.70 10.95 3.52
CA PRO A 47 21.99 10.69 4.17
C PRO A 47 22.66 11.98 4.71
N LEU A 48 22.05 13.15 4.47
CA LEU A 48 22.45 14.41 5.07
C LEU A 48 22.17 14.39 6.58
N VAL A 49 23.22 14.58 7.37
CA VAL A 49 23.13 14.81 8.81
C VAL A 49 23.45 16.28 9.05
N LEU A 50 22.48 17.04 9.58
CA LEU A 50 22.70 18.41 10.06
C LEU A 50 22.67 18.40 11.59
N PRO A 51 23.66 19.02 12.27
CA PRO A 51 23.58 19.25 13.70
C PRO A 51 22.26 19.98 14.04
N ASP A 52 21.58 19.53 15.10
CA ASP A 52 20.35 20.12 15.64
C ASP A 52 19.12 20.13 14.69
N VAL A 53 19.15 19.39 13.58
CA VAL A 53 18.00 19.25 12.66
C VAL A 53 17.59 17.79 12.52
N ASP A 54 16.39 17.45 13.03
CA ASP A 54 15.75 16.17 12.73
C ASP A 54 15.16 16.19 11.31
N ILE A 55 15.64 15.31 10.44
CA ILE A 55 15.14 15.16 9.07
C ILE A 55 14.23 13.92 9.04
N PRO A 56 12.90 14.09 9.05
CA PRO A 56 12.00 12.96 9.13
C PRO A 56 12.11 12.09 7.86
N PRO A 57 12.05 10.75 7.99
CA PRO A 57 12.08 9.87 6.84
C PRO A 57 10.80 10.06 6.00
N ARG A 58 10.98 10.40 4.73
CA ARG A 58 9.86 10.68 3.80
C ARG A 58 9.46 9.42 3.03
N PRO A 59 8.16 9.18 2.78
CA PRO A 59 7.73 8.08 1.91
C PRO A 59 8.40 8.16 0.54
N VAL A 60 8.77 7.02 -0.04
CA VAL A 60 9.26 6.99 -1.43
C VAL A 60 8.07 7.13 -2.37
N PRO A 61 8.03 8.14 -3.26
CA PRO A 61 7.00 8.20 -4.29
C PRO A 61 7.05 6.93 -5.13
N ALA A 62 5.90 6.28 -5.34
CA ALA A 62 5.81 5.18 -6.28
C ALA A 62 6.29 5.66 -7.65
N ARG A 63 7.20 4.90 -8.29
CA ARG A 63 7.63 5.21 -9.65
C ARG A 63 6.40 5.19 -10.57
N PRO A 64 6.18 6.21 -11.42
CA PRO A 64 5.10 6.21 -12.40
C PRO A 64 5.32 5.24 -13.57
N SER A 65 6.37 4.40 -13.54
CA SER A 65 6.65 3.40 -14.58
C SER A 65 6.16 1.99 -14.24
N SER A 66 5.66 1.74 -13.03
CA SER A 66 4.95 0.50 -12.75
C SER A 66 3.49 0.69 -13.16
N ARG A 67 3.18 0.38 -14.43
CA ARG A 67 1.91 -0.31 -14.66
C ARG A 67 2.00 -1.53 -13.76
N CYS A 68 1.32 -1.47 -12.61
CA CYS A 68 0.93 -2.68 -11.90
C CYS A 68 0.10 -3.43 -12.93
N ALA A 69 0.74 -4.33 -13.68
CA ALA A 69 0.04 -5.18 -14.61
C ALA A 69 -1.00 -5.88 -13.76
N VAL A 70 -2.27 -5.54 -13.98
CA VAL A 70 -3.37 -6.38 -13.58
C VAL A 70 -3.12 -7.68 -14.34
N ALA A 71 -2.42 -8.61 -13.69
CA ALA A 71 -2.40 -9.98 -14.13
C ALA A 71 -3.84 -10.46 -13.91
N GLN A 72 -4.64 -10.32 -14.96
CA GLN A 72 -5.90 -11.02 -15.09
C GLN A 72 -5.53 -12.48 -15.32
N PHE A 73 -5.44 -13.28 -14.26
CA PHE A 73 -5.61 -14.73 -14.29
C PHE A 73 -6.19 -15.19 -12.95
#